data_AF-A0A1C6Z235-F1
#
_entry.id   AF-A0A1C6Z235-F1
#
_cell.length_a   1.000
_cell.length_b   1.000
_cell.length_c   1.000
_cell.angle_alpha   90.00
_cell.angle_beta   90.00
_cell.angle_gamma   90.00
#
_symmetry.space_group_name_H-M   'P 1'
#
loop_
_entity.id
_entity.type
_entity.pdbx_description
1 polymer ?
#
loop_
_entity_poly.entity_id
_entity_poly.type
_entity_poly.pdbx_seq_one_letter_code
_entity_poly.pdbx_strand_id
1 'polypeptide(L)' 'MSKIYKLRSDVEGFCSFIENYPQGQESIIGLAMDQDWRFFDDSYVPITLELRRNGTGKKNFKFDISSALPPFL' A
#
# COMPACT_ATOMS: atom_id res chain seq x y z
N MET A 1 0.05 29.25 4.89
CA MET A 1 0.74 28.36 5.85
C MET A 1 0.39 26.93 5.52
N SER A 2 1.36 26.11 5.10
CA SER A 2 1.15 24.67 4.94
C SER A 2 1.19 24.00 6.31
N LYS A 3 0.17 23.20 6.63
CA LYS A 3 0.17 22.35 7.83
C LYS A 3 0.96 21.10 7.51
N ILE A 4 2.10 20.92 8.17
CA ILE A 4 2.90 19.70 8.08
C ILE A 4 2.36 18.74 9.13
N TYR A 5 1.80 17.61 8.69
CA TYR A 5 1.33 16.55 9.56
C TYR A 5 2.42 15.49 9.71
N LYS A 6 2.76 15.12 10.94
CA LYS A 6 3.69 14.03 11.22
C LYS A 6 2.91 12.73 11.29
N LEU A 7 3.09 11.87 10.29
CA LEU A 7 2.60 10.50 10.35
C LEU A 7 3.51 9.70 11.29
N ARG A 8 2.96 9.06 12.32
CA ARG A 8 3.69 8.10 13.16
C ARG A 8 3.29 6.70 12.69
N SER A 9 4.22 5.99 12.08
CA SER A 9 4.02 4.60 11.68
C SER A 9 4.57 3.65 12.74
N ASP A 10 3.83 2.60 13.08
CA ASP A 10 4.23 1.53 13.99
C ASP A 10 4.20 0.18 13.25
N VAL A 11 5.03 0.11 12.20
CA VAL A 11 5.16 -1.07 11.33
C VAL A 11 5.65 -2.32 12.07
N GLU A 12 6.26 -2.16 13.25
CA GLU A 12 6.73 -3.28 14.07
C GLU A 12 5.57 -3.93 14.85
N GLY A 13 4.64 -3.12 15.38
CA GLY A 13 3.47 -3.58 16.12
C GLY A 13 2.30 -4.05 15.26
N PHE A 14 2.17 -3.55 14.03
CA PHE A 14 1.01 -3.78 13.18
C PHE A 14 1.26 -4.66 11.97
N CYS A 15 0.21 -5.37 11.55
CA CYS A 15 0.20 -6.08 10.27
C CYS A 15 -0.05 -5.11 9.13
N SER A 16 0.58 -5.36 7.98
CA SER A 16 0.32 -4.64 6.74
C SER A 16 -0.36 -5.54 5.73
N PHE A 17 -1.13 -4.91 4.83
CA PHE A 17 -1.55 -5.58 3.60
C PHE A 17 -0.45 -5.38 2.55
N ILE A 18 -0.04 -6.46 1.93
CA ILE A 18 0.85 -6.43 0.78
C ILE A 18 0.06 -6.83 -0.45
N GLU A 19 0.22 -6.08 -1.53
CA GLU A 19 -0.32 -6.47 -2.81
C GLU A 19 0.36 -7.74 -3.32
N ASN A 20 -0.44 -8.69 -3.76
CA ASN A 20 0.02 -9.86 -4.49
C ASN A 20 -0.11 -9.55 -6.00
N TYR A 21 1.04 -9.31 -6.63
CA TYR A 21 1.18 -9.14 -8.07
C TYR A 21 2.08 -10.28 -8.62
N PRO A 22 1.51 -11.26 -9.33
CA PRO A 22 2.26 -12.36 -9.93
C PRO A 22 3.35 -11.87 -10.89
N GLN A 23 4.34 -12.73 -11.15
CA GLN A 23 5.40 -12.43 -12.10
C GLN A 23 4.83 -12.01 -13.47
N GLY A 24 5.24 -10.83 -13.94
CA GLY A 24 4.77 -10.25 -15.20
C GLY A 24 3.55 -9.35 -15.07
N GLN A 25 3.02 -9.14 -13.87
CA GLN A 25 2.01 -8.11 -13.58
C GLN A 25 2.65 -6.91 -12.87
N GLU A 26 2.14 -5.73 -13.14
CA GLU A 26 2.50 -4.53 -12.40
C GLU A 26 1.70 -4.40 -11.12
N SER A 27 2.31 -3.82 -10.09
CA SER A 27 1.60 -3.35 -8.90
C SER A 27 0.59 -2.25 -9.25
N ILE A 28 -0.37 -1.99 -8.36
CA ILE A 28 -1.33 -0.89 -8.51
C ILE A 28 -0.65 0.47 -8.69
N ILE A 29 0.53 0.66 -8.10
CA ILE A 29 1.30 1.88 -8.25
C ILE A 29 1.86 2.01 -9.67
N GLY A 30 2.37 0.92 -10.24
CA GLY A 30 2.84 0.88 -11.64
C GLY A 30 1.71 1.20 -12.60
N LEU A 31 0.59 0.50 -12.44
CA LEU A 31 -0.62 0.76 -13.23
C LEU A 31 -1.13 2.20 -13.10
N ALA A 32 -1.08 2.78 -11.89
CA ALA A 32 -1.46 4.17 -11.67
C ALA A 32 -0.50 5.14 -12.35
N MET A 33 0.81 4.86 -12.33
CA MET A 33 1.82 5.67 -13.01
C MET A 33 1.66 5.61 -14.54
N ASP A 34 1.41 4.43 -15.09
CA ASP A 34 1.23 4.19 -16.54
C ASP A 34 0.04 4.95 -17.14
N GLN A 35 -0.99 5.21 -16.33
CA GLN A 35 -2.15 6.00 -16.74
C GLN A 35 -2.11 7.46 -16.24
N ASP A 36 -0.94 7.99 -15.90
CA ASP A 36 -0.73 9.36 -15.41
C ASP A 36 -1.59 9.71 -14.18
N TRP A 37 -1.75 8.76 -13.26
CA TRP A 37 -2.58 8.91 -12.05
C TRP A 37 -4.05 9.28 -12.32
N ARG A 38 -4.54 8.99 -13.53
CA ARG A 38 -5.97 9.14 -13.88
C ARG A 38 -6.81 8.07 -13.19
N PHE A 39 -8.12 8.28 -13.17
CA PHE A 39 -9.05 7.29 -12.68
C PHE A 39 -8.98 6.02 -13.53
N PHE A 40 -8.97 4.87 -12.86
CA PHE A 40 -9.15 3.59 -13.51
C PHE A 40 -10.54 3.50 -14.15
N ASP A 41 -10.62 2.95 -15.36
CA ASP A 41 -11.87 2.72 -16.07
C ASP A 41 -12.42 1.30 -15.79
N ASP A 42 -13.43 0.90 -16.54
CA ASP A 42 -14.09 -0.40 -16.40
C ASP A 42 -13.17 -1.60 -16.76
N SER A 43 -11.97 -1.35 -17.31
CA SER A 43 -10.96 -2.39 -17.55
C SER A 43 -10.14 -2.73 -16.31
N TYR A 44 -10.36 -2.04 -15.20
CA TYR A 44 -9.69 -2.29 -13.94
C TYR A 44 -9.90 -3.72 -13.43
N VAL A 45 -8.79 -4.40 -13.14
CA VAL A 45 -8.80 -5.68 -12.44
C VAL A 45 -8.51 -5.44 -10.96
N PRO A 46 -9.39 -5.89 -10.04
CA PRO A 46 -9.16 -5.74 -8.61
C PRO A 46 -7.85 -6.36 -8.15
N ILE A 47 -7.07 -5.61 -7.38
CA ILE A 47 -5.86 -6.13 -6.75
C ILE A 47 -6.19 -7.10 -5.62
N THR A 48 -5.31 -8.07 -5.41
CA THR A 48 -5.38 -8.97 -4.26
C THR A 48 -4.42 -8.50 -3.19
N LEU A 49 -4.93 -8.33 -1.97
CA LEU A 49 -4.13 -7.96 -0.81
C LEU A 49 -4.00 -9.15 0.14
N GLU A 50 -2.78 -9.44 0.57
CA GLU A 50 -2.49 -10.45 1.57
C GLU A 50 -2.09 -9.80 2.89
N LEU A 51 -2.68 -10.29 3.99
CA LEU A 51 -2.29 -9.84 5.32
C LEU A 51 -0.94 -10.44 5.70
N ARG A 52 0.08 -9.58 5.73
CA ARG A 52 1.42 -9.90 6.20
C ARG A 52 1.44 -9.89 7.74
N ARG A 53 2.18 -10.83 8.33
CA ARG A 53 2.45 -10.85 9.78
C ARG A 53 3.28 -9.62 10.17
N ASN A 54 3.05 -9.09 11.37
CA ASN A 54 3.89 -8.03 11.94
C ASN A 54 5.31 -8.54 12.27
N GLY A 55 6.19 -7.66 12.74
CA GLY A 55 7.58 -8.01 13.11
C GLY A 55 7.71 -9.09 14.19
N THR A 56 6.64 -9.32 14.96
CA THR A 56 6.58 -10.37 16.02
C THR A 56 5.92 -11.68 15.56
N GLY A 57 5.55 -11.78 14.27
CA GLY A 57 4.91 -12.97 13.70
C GLY A 57 3.41 -13.11 13.97
N LYS A 58 2.78 -12.13 14.62
CA LYS A 58 1.34 -12.09 14.91
C LYS A 58 0.54 -11.56 13.71
N LYS A 59 -0.71 -11.99 13.59
CA LYS A 59 -1.73 -11.42 12.68
C LYS A 59 -2.75 -10.64 13.51
N ASN A 60 -2.68 -9.31 13.52
CA ASN A 60 -3.63 -8.42 14.19
C ASN A 60 -4.33 -7.51 13.15
N PHE A 61 -5.66 -7.60 13.07
CA PHE A 61 -6.47 -6.68 12.27
C PHE A 61 -6.62 -5.36 13.03
N LYS A 62 -5.69 -4.43 12.81
CA LYS A 62 -5.95 -3.01 13.06
C LYS A 62 -5.67 -2.29 11.75
N PHE A 63 -6.69 -1.58 11.27
CA PHE A 63 -6.58 -0.79 10.05
C PHE A 63 -5.64 0.37 10.35
N ASP A 64 -4.41 0.27 9.86
CA ASP A 64 -3.41 1.34 9.95
C ASP A 64 -2.95 1.67 8.53
N ILE A 65 -2.97 2.95 8.18
CA ILE A 65 -2.50 3.44 6.88
C ILE A 65 -0.99 3.57 7.00
N SER A 66 -0.27 2.55 6.53
CA SER A 66 1.18 2.59 6.44
C SER A 66 1.60 2.72 4.98
N SER A 67 2.48 3.69 4.69
CA SER A 67 3.18 3.78 3.42
C SER A 67 4.64 3.38 3.67
N ALA A 68 5.13 2.37 2.95
CA ALA A 68 6.54 2.00 2.95
C ALA A 68 7.37 2.84 1.97
N LEU A 69 6.69 3.62 1.12
CA LEU A 69 7.34 4.50 0.15
C LEU A 69 7.30 5.94 0.67
N PRO A 70 8.44 6.66 0.65
CA PRO A 70 8.42 8.08 0.92
C PRO A 70 7.50 8.77 -0.10
N PRO A 71 6.61 9.67 0.32
CA PRO A 71 5.66 10.31 -0.58
C PRO A 71 6.33 11.20 -1.63
N PHE A 72 7.62 11.53 -1.46
CA PHE A 72 8.44 12.26 -2.41
C PHE A 72 9.85 11.66 -2.40
N LEU A 73 10.35 11.28 -3.57
CA LEU A 73 11.78 10.99 -3.81
C LEU A 73 12.55 12.32 -3.87
#